data_AF-A0A0L6J7G9-F1
#
_entry.id   AF-A0A0L6J7G9-F1
#
_cell.length_a   1.000
_cell.length_b   1.000
_cell.length_c   1.000
_cell.angle_alpha   90.00
_cell.angle_beta   90.00
_cell.angle_gamma   90.00
#
_symmetry.space_group_name_H-M   'P 1'
#
loop_
_entity.id
_entity.type
_entity.pdbx_description
1 polymer ?
#
loop_
_entity_poly.entity_id
_entity_poly.type
_entity_poly.pdbx_seq_one_letter_code
_entity_poly.pdbx_strand_id
1 'polypeptide(L)'
;MSAASCISGPSSSPMFTASGNDMRKSGSSDTQGWVIEPQRWVAQWRQIHPVKAAQCVAEAINAPARTVEKWFSGEAKPSLDYVGPILNRYGLAFVVGAMANPVPWLDDLAREERKLKLLAERRAIDEMLAEDFRRASR
;
A
#
# COMPACT_ATOMS: atom_id res chain seq x y z
N MET A 1 -14.55 20.23 -82.82
CA MET A 1 -13.90 18.92 -82.94
C MET A 1 -13.30 18.57 -81.59
N SER A 2 -13.53 17.33 -81.15
CA SER A 2 -13.06 16.74 -79.88
C SER A 2 -11.53 16.72 -79.73
N ALA A 3 -11.06 16.80 -78.48
CA ALA A 3 -10.10 15.90 -77.79
C ALA A 3 -9.62 16.62 -76.51
N ALA A 4 -10.06 16.24 -75.30
CA ALA A 4 -9.59 15.12 -74.46
C ALA A 4 -8.12 15.24 -74.00
N SER A 5 -7.92 15.51 -72.70
CA SER A 5 -7.24 14.56 -71.80
C SER A 5 -7.21 15.04 -70.35
N CYS A 6 -7.65 14.12 -69.51
CA CYS A 6 -7.61 14.08 -68.06
C CYS A 6 -6.24 13.63 -67.56
N ILE A 7 -5.69 14.26 -66.51
CA ILE A 7 -4.80 13.58 -65.57
C ILE A 7 -5.11 14.09 -64.17
N SER A 8 -5.70 13.19 -63.37
CA SER A 8 -5.88 13.31 -61.93
C SER A 8 -4.55 13.03 -61.23
N GLY A 9 -4.08 13.97 -60.40
CA GLY A 9 -2.98 13.77 -59.44
C GLY A 9 -3.52 13.75 -58.01
N PRO A 10 -2.97 12.92 -57.11
CA PRO A 10 -3.64 12.51 -55.87
C PRO A 10 -3.77 13.63 -54.83
N SER A 11 -4.99 13.73 -54.29
CA SER A 11 -5.36 14.46 -53.07
C SER A 11 -4.46 14.06 -51.90
N SER A 12 -3.55 14.94 -51.48
CA SER A 12 -2.82 14.79 -50.23
C SER A 12 -3.77 15.12 -49.07
N SER A 13 -4.48 14.11 -48.57
CA SER A 13 -5.24 14.23 -47.32
C SER A 13 -4.27 14.27 -46.14
N PRO A 14 -4.36 15.26 -45.23
CA PRO A 14 -3.55 15.29 -44.02
C PRO A 14 -3.97 14.14 -43.10
N MET A 15 -2.99 13.32 -42.71
CA MET A 15 -3.18 12.23 -41.76
C MET A 15 -3.44 12.82 -40.37
N PHE A 16 -4.69 12.76 -39.92
CA PHE A 16 -5.05 13.03 -38.53
C PHE A 16 -4.56 11.87 -37.68
N THR A 17 -3.41 12.02 -37.01
CA THR A 17 -3.02 11.10 -35.94
C THR A 17 -3.95 11.31 -34.75
N ALA A 18 -4.85 10.35 -34.57
CA ALA A 18 -5.70 10.23 -33.39
C ALA A 18 -4.85 9.85 -32.17
N SER A 19 -4.43 10.85 -31.39
CA SER A 19 -4.35 10.77 -29.92
C SER A 19 -4.11 12.17 -29.37
N GLY A 20 -5.20 12.91 -29.17
CA GLY A 20 -5.20 14.15 -28.39
C GLY A 20 -5.13 13.89 -26.88
N ASN A 21 -4.33 12.91 -26.45
CA ASN A 21 -4.04 12.74 -25.04
C ASN A 21 -2.89 13.69 -24.71
N ASP A 22 -3.24 14.81 -24.08
CA ASP A 22 -2.29 15.61 -23.33
C ASP A 22 -1.42 14.68 -22.48
N MET A 23 -0.13 14.67 -22.80
CA MET A 23 0.88 13.96 -22.04
C MET A 23 0.86 14.57 -20.64
N ARG A 24 0.25 13.87 -19.67
CA ARG A 24 0.26 14.28 -18.26
C ARG A 24 1.71 14.60 -17.89
N LYS A 25 1.99 15.86 -17.57
CA LYS A 25 3.25 16.26 -16.93
C LYS A 25 3.31 15.52 -15.59
N SER A 26 4.03 14.40 -15.57
CA SER A 26 4.44 13.74 -14.33
C SER A 26 5.49 14.63 -13.68
N GLY A 27 5.03 15.54 -12.84
CA GLY A 27 5.85 16.53 -12.16
C GLY A 27 5.03 17.42 -11.24
N SER A 28 4.04 16.86 -10.55
CA SER A 28 3.51 17.51 -9.35
C SER A 28 4.30 16.96 -8.16
N SER A 29 5.02 17.86 -7.50
CA SER A 29 5.68 17.66 -6.22
C SER A 29 4.69 17.73 -5.04
N ASP A 30 3.42 17.38 -5.23
CA ASP A 30 2.38 17.46 -4.19
C ASP A 30 2.28 16.19 -3.32
N THR A 31 3.25 15.29 -3.39
CA THR A 31 3.29 14.07 -2.56
C THR A 31 3.90 14.31 -1.17
N GLN A 32 3.78 15.51 -0.60
CA GLN A 32 4.46 15.85 0.66
C GLN A 32 4.01 15.03 1.89
N GLY A 33 2.90 14.29 1.83
CA GLY A 33 2.38 13.53 2.96
C GLY A 33 2.29 12.00 2.81
N TRP A 34 2.46 11.43 1.61
CA TRP A 34 2.12 10.01 1.34
C TRP A 34 3.31 9.16 0.88
N VAL A 35 4.53 9.60 1.17
CA VAL A 35 5.73 8.83 0.80
C VAL A 35 5.89 7.66 1.77
N ILE A 36 5.55 6.46 1.32
CA ILE A 36 5.84 5.21 2.02
C ILE A 36 7.26 4.76 1.66
N GLU A 37 8.05 4.43 2.67
CA GLU A 37 9.35 3.79 2.53
C GLU A 37 9.20 2.27 2.72
N PRO A 38 9.21 1.45 1.65
CA PRO A 38 8.94 0.02 1.77
C PRO A 38 9.94 -0.72 2.66
N GLN A 39 11.17 -0.22 2.76
CA GLN A 39 12.19 -0.81 3.64
C GLN A 39 11.87 -0.62 5.14
N ARG A 40 11.11 0.42 5.52
CA ARG A 40 10.59 0.55 6.88
C ARG A 40 9.51 -0.49 7.16
N TRP A 41 8.67 -0.85 6.19
CA TRP A 41 7.77 -2.00 6.33
C TRP A 41 8.53 -3.31 6.50
N VAL A 42 9.56 -3.54 5.69
CA VAL A 42 10.40 -4.74 5.81
C VAL A 42 11.03 -4.85 7.19
N ALA A 43 11.56 -3.74 7.74
CA ALA A 43 12.10 -3.71 9.09
C ALA A 43 11.03 -4.09 10.15
N GLN A 44 9.84 -3.50 10.08
CA GLN A 44 8.75 -3.85 10.99
C GLN A 44 8.29 -5.31 10.83
N TRP A 45 8.16 -5.82 9.60
CA TRP A 45 7.79 -7.22 9.37
C TRP A 45 8.82 -8.20 9.92
N ARG A 46 10.12 -7.89 9.87
CA ARG A 46 11.16 -8.73 10.48
C ARG A 46 11.08 -8.75 12.01
N GLN A 47 10.59 -7.69 12.63
CA GLN A 47 10.33 -7.67 14.08
C GLN A 47 9.13 -8.54 14.46
N ILE A 48 8.08 -8.52 13.64
CA ILE A 48 6.85 -9.30 13.87
C ILE A 48 7.05 -10.79 13.54
N HIS A 49 7.74 -11.09 12.44
CA HIS A 49 7.95 -12.43 11.91
C HIS A 49 9.45 -12.75 11.90
N PRO A 50 10.02 -13.29 13.00
CA PRO A 50 11.47 -13.50 13.12
C PRO A 50 12.01 -14.59 12.19
N VAL A 51 11.16 -15.51 11.73
CA VAL A 51 11.55 -16.63 10.86
C VAL A 51 10.69 -16.58 9.60
N LYS A 52 11.33 -16.72 8.42
CA LYS A 52 10.66 -16.74 7.10
C LYS A 52 9.69 -15.56 6.89
N ALA A 53 10.10 -14.36 7.32
CA ALA A 53 9.27 -13.15 7.32
C ALA A 53 8.51 -12.90 6.01
N ALA A 54 9.18 -12.99 4.85
CA ALA A 54 8.54 -12.77 3.55
C ALA A 54 7.40 -13.76 3.27
N GLN A 55 7.58 -15.04 3.62
CA GLN A 55 6.56 -16.07 3.46
C GLN A 55 5.38 -15.82 4.41
N CYS A 56 5.64 -15.52 5.67
CA CYS A 56 4.59 -15.21 6.65
C CYS A 56 3.78 -13.98 6.24
N VAL A 57 4.44 -12.94 5.70
CA VAL A 57 3.76 -11.74 5.20
C VAL A 57 2.92 -12.07 3.98
N ALA A 58 3.46 -12.83 3.02
CA ALA A 58 2.74 -13.24 1.82
C ALA A 58 1.44 -13.98 2.14
N GLU A 59 1.50 -14.94 3.06
CA GLU A 59 0.31 -15.66 3.55
C GLU A 59 -0.65 -14.72 4.28
N ALA A 60 -0.12 -13.84 5.14
CA ALA A 60 -0.93 -12.95 5.97
C ALA A 60 -1.71 -11.89 5.19
N ILE A 61 -1.22 -11.46 4.03
CA ILE A 61 -1.89 -10.46 3.17
C ILE A 61 -2.44 -11.05 1.87
N ASN A 62 -2.35 -12.38 1.70
CA ASN A 62 -2.71 -13.10 0.49
C ASN A 62 -2.03 -12.53 -0.78
N ALA A 63 -0.71 -12.30 -0.69
CA ALA A 63 0.12 -11.89 -1.81
C ALA A 63 0.99 -13.04 -2.31
N PRO A 64 1.42 -13.06 -3.59
CA PRO A 64 2.39 -14.04 -4.05
C PRO A 64 3.73 -13.90 -3.31
N ALA A 65 4.27 -15.02 -2.81
CA ALA A 65 5.52 -15.04 -2.04
C ALA A 65 6.67 -14.34 -2.77
N ARG A 66 6.85 -14.63 -4.06
CA ARG A 66 7.87 -13.99 -4.91
C ARG A 66 7.72 -12.46 -4.99
N THR A 67 6.51 -11.94 -4.94
CA THR A 67 6.26 -10.49 -4.93
C THR A 67 6.74 -9.88 -3.62
N VAL A 68 6.42 -10.52 -2.49
CA VAL A 68 6.85 -10.07 -1.16
C VAL A 68 8.36 -10.20 -1.00
N GLU A 69 8.99 -11.26 -1.51
CA GLU A 69 10.45 -11.42 -1.52
C GLU A 69 11.15 -10.25 -2.22
N LYS A 70 10.62 -9.77 -3.36
CA LYS A 70 11.14 -8.59 -4.05
C LYS A 70 11.02 -7.30 -3.25
N TRP A 71 9.99 -7.19 -2.40
CA TRP A 71 9.90 -6.06 -1.46
C TRP A 71 10.97 -6.15 -0.39
N PHE A 72 11.22 -7.35 0.12
CA PHE A 72 12.25 -7.63 1.13
C PHE A 72 13.67 -7.44 0.60
N SER A 73 13.93 -7.70 -0.68
CA SER A 73 15.23 -7.41 -1.33
C SER A 73 15.37 -5.96 -1.80
N GLY A 74 14.26 -5.21 -1.85
CA GLY A 74 14.22 -3.83 -2.36
C GLY A 74 14.18 -3.71 -3.88
N GLU A 75 14.06 -4.83 -4.60
CA GLU A 75 13.89 -4.87 -6.06
C GLU A 75 12.56 -4.25 -6.51
N ALA A 76 11.53 -4.31 -5.68
CA ALA A 76 10.21 -3.76 -5.99
C ALA A 76 9.58 -3.05 -4.79
N LYS A 77 8.67 -2.12 -5.08
CA LYS A 77 7.81 -1.49 -4.07
C LYS A 77 6.41 -2.12 -4.13
N PRO A 78 5.69 -2.23 -3.01
CA PRO A 78 4.29 -2.64 -3.02
C PRO A 78 3.45 -1.66 -3.86
N SER A 79 2.55 -2.18 -4.68
CA SER A 79 1.55 -1.35 -5.34
C SER A 79 0.52 -0.85 -4.33
N LEU A 80 -0.24 0.19 -4.71
CA LEU A 80 -1.28 0.75 -3.86
C LEU A 80 -2.34 -0.30 -3.46
N ASP A 81 -2.59 -1.30 -4.32
CA ASP A 81 -3.52 -2.40 -4.06
C ASP A 81 -3.17 -3.22 -2.82
N TYR A 82 -1.90 -3.25 -2.42
CA TYR A 82 -1.46 -3.96 -1.21
C TYR A 82 -1.55 -3.11 0.06
N VAL A 83 -1.78 -1.80 -0.04
CA VAL A 83 -1.93 -0.94 1.16
C VAL A 83 -3.15 -1.35 1.98
N GLY A 84 -4.28 -1.65 1.33
CA GLY A 84 -5.50 -2.11 2.00
C GLY A 84 -5.30 -3.42 2.78
N PRO A 85 -4.80 -4.50 2.14
CA PRO A 85 -4.43 -5.74 2.82
C PRO A 85 -3.43 -5.56 3.95
N ILE A 86 -2.40 -4.73 3.78
CA ILE A 86 -1.40 -4.43 4.83
C ILE A 86 -2.07 -3.71 6.00
N LEU A 87 -2.86 -2.68 5.73
CA LEU A 87 -3.61 -1.93 6.74
C LEU A 87 -4.55 -2.85 7.53
N ASN A 88 -5.31 -3.70 6.84
CA ASN A 88 -6.24 -4.62 7.47
C ASN A 88 -5.52 -5.64 8.38
N ARG A 89 -4.38 -6.16 7.93
CA ARG A 89 -3.65 -7.19 8.67
C ARG A 89 -2.85 -6.65 9.84
N TYR A 90 -2.15 -5.52 9.66
CA TYR A 90 -1.17 -5.01 10.61
C TYR A 90 -1.62 -3.75 11.37
N GLY A 91 -2.69 -3.10 10.90
CA GLY A 91 -3.25 -1.90 11.51
C GLY A 91 -2.67 -0.61 10.96
N LEU A 92 -3.27 0.51 11.38
CA LEU A 92 -2.92 1.84 10.90
C LEU A 92 -1.54 2.27 11.39
N ALA A 93 -1.19 1.97 12.64
CA ALA A 93 0.12 2.26 13.18
C ALA A 93 1.27 1.66 12.36
N PHE A 94 1.06 0.49 11.76
CA PHE A 94 2.05 -0.16 10.90
C PHE A 94 2.27 0.61 9.59
N VAL A 95 1.19 1.09 8.98
CA VAL A 95 1.24 1.91 7.75
C VAL A 95 1.93 3.24 8.03
N VAL A 96 1.54 3.92 9.11
CA VAL A 96 2.13 5.20 9.54
C VAL A 96 3.62 5.05 9.86
N GLY A 97 4.03 3.96 10.52
CA GLY A 97 5.43 3.68 10.85
C GLY A 97 6.36 3.59 9.64
N ALA A 98 5.82 3.33 8.45
CA ALA A 98 6.61 3.30 7.21
C ALA A 98 6.58 4.60 6.40
N MET A 99 5.82 5.61 6.83
CA MET A 99 5.81 6.90 6.15
C MET A 99 7.11 7.64 6.43
N ALA A 100 7.69 8.25 5.39
CA ALA A 100 8.86 9.11 5.54
C ALA A 100 8.54 10.31 6.45
N ASN A 101 7.40 10.95 6.16
CA ASN A 101 6.86 12.09 6.89
C ASN A 101 5.37 11.83 7.18
N PRO A 102 5.02 11.23 8.34
CA PRO A 102 3.63 10.99 8.69
C PRO A 102 2.89 12.32 8.93
N VAL A 103 1.67 12.44 8.40
CA VAL A 103 0.83 13.61 8.65
C VAL A 103 0.28 13.58 10.09
N PRO A 104 0.23 14.71 10.82
CA PRO A 104 -0.08 14.70 12.26
C PRO A 104 -1.39 14.02 12.62
N TRP A 105 -2.47 14.30 11.88
CA TRP A 105 -3.78 13.72 12.14
C TRP A 105 -3.81 12.19 11.97
N LEU A 106 -2.96 11.63 11.10
CA LEU A 106 -2.88 10.19 10.86
C LEU A 106 -2.03 9.51 11.95
N ASP A 107 -0.98 10.18 12.44
CA ASP A 107 -0.23 9.73 13.60
C ASP A 107 -1.10 9.73 14.88
N ASP A 108 -1.95 10.74 15.06
CA ASP A 108 -2.94 10.79 16.13
C ASP A 108 -3.89 9.58 16.10
N LEU A 109 -4.43 9.26 14.92
CA LEU A 109 -5.28 8.08 14.74
C LEU A 109 -4.52 6.76 15.02
N ALA A 110 -3.27 6.66 14.56
CA ALA A 110 -2.41 5.51 14.86
C ALA A 110 -2.09 5.38 16.36
N ARG A 111 -1.98 6.50 17.09
CA ARG A 111 -1.83 6.51 18.55
C ARG A 111 -3.10 6.03 19.24
N GLU A 112 -4.27 6.50 18.82
CA GLU A 112 -5.54 6.07 19.42
C GLU A 112 -5.83 4.59 19.13
N GLU A 113 -5.54 4.10 17.91
CA GLU A 113 -5.64 2.67 17.59
C GLU A 113 -4.80 1.81 18.55
N ARG A 114 -3.54 2.19 18.78
CA ARG A 114 -2.64 1.49 19.72
C ARG A 114 -3.19 1.50 21.14
N LYS A 115 -3.70 2.64 21.60
CA LYS A 115 -4.30 2.79 22.92
C LYS A 115 -5.52 1.89 23.10
N LEU A 116 -6.40 1.82 22.09
CA LEU A 116 -7.59 0.97 22.14
C LEU A 116 -7.22 -0.54 22.19
N LYS A 117 -6.20 -0.96 21.44
CA LYS A 117 -5.68 -2.34 21.50
C LYS A 117 -5.18 -2.69 22.91
N LEU A 118 -4.37 -1.82 23.51
CA LEU A 118 -3.86 -2.02 24.88
C LEU A 118 -4.99 -2.06 25.93
N LEU A 119 -6.01 -1.23 25.77
CA LEU A 119 -7.18 -1.25 26.66
C LEU A 119 -8.02 -2.52 26.50
N ALA A 120 -8.09 -3.09 25.30
CA ALA A 120 -8.74 -4.38 25.07
C ALA A 120 -7.96 -5.53 25.72
N GLU A 121 -6.63 -5.56 25.54
CA GLU A 121 -5.74 -6.55 26.16
C GLU A 121 -5.82 -6.49 27.70
N ARG A 122 -5.78 -5.28 28.27
CA ARG A 122 -5.95 -5.09 29.72
C ARG A 122 -7.26 -5.68 30.21
N ARG A 123 -8.38 -5.39 29.54
CA ARG A 123 -9.69 -5.92 29.92
C ARG A 123 -9.73 -7.46 29.87
N ALA A 124 -9.15 -8.06 28.84
CA ALA A 124 -9.06 -9.51 28.74
C ALA A 124 -8.28 -10.13 29.91
N ILE A 125 -7.16 -9.50 30.32
CA ILE A 125 -6.38 -9.95 31.48
C ILE A 125 -7.17 -9.80 32.78
N ASP A 126 -7.84 -8.66 32.98
CA ASP A 126 -8.66 -8.41 34.17
C ASP A 126 -9.81 -9.45 34.28
N GLU A 127 -10.42 -9.83 33.15
CA GLU A 127 -11.46 -10.88 33.07
C GLU A 127 -10.91 -12.26 33.43
N MET A 128 -9.73 -12.63 32.90
CA MET A 128 -9.06 -13.89 33.23
C MET A 128 -8.75 -13.99 34.73
N LEU A 129 -8.19 -12.93 35.31
CA LEU A 129 -7.87 -12.89 36.75
C LEU A 129 -9.12 -12.99 37.62
N ALA A 130 -10.22 -12.33 37.22
CA ALA A 130 -11.49 -12.41 37.92
C ALA A 130 -12.13 -13.82 37.84
N GLU A 131 -11.96 -14.52 36.73
CA GLU A 131 -12.38 -15.92 36.59
C GLU A 131 -11.56 -16.86 37.48
N ASP A 132 -10.23 -16.72 37.48
CA ASP A 132 -9.35 -17.55 38.31
C ASP A 132 -9.61 -17.34 39.80
N PHE A 133 -9.84 -16.09 40.23
CA PHE A 133 -10.22 -15.79 41.62
C PHE A 133 -11.56 -16.44 42.01
N ARG A 134 -12.55 -16.42 41.13
CA ARG A 134 -13.84 -17.09 41.34
C ARG A 134 -13.71 -18.61 41.43
N ARG A 135 -12.79 -19.22 40.66
CA ARG A 135 -12.49 -20.65 40.74
C ARG A 135 -11.81 -21.03 42.05
N ALA A 136 -10.87 -20.21 42.53
CA ALA A 136 -10.15 -20.46 43.77
C ALA A 136 -11.02 -20.29 45.04
N SER A 137 -12.14 -19.55 44.93
CA SER A 137 -13.05 -19.26 46.05
C SER A 137 -14.24 -20.23 46.15
N ARG A 138 -14.28 -21.30 45.33
CA ARG A 138 -15.27 -22.38 45.36
C ARG A 138 -14.67 -23.62 46.01
#